data_AF-A0A5E4KC10-F1
#
_entry.id   AF-A0A5E4KC10-F1
#
_cell.length_a   1.000
_cell.length_b   1.000
_cell.length_c   1.000
_cell.angle_alpha   90.00
_cell.angle_beta   90.00
_cell.angle_gamma   90.00
#
_symmetry.space_group_name_H-M   'P 1'
#
loop_
_entity.id
_entity.type
_entity.pdbx_description
1 polymer ?
#
loop_
_entity_poly.entity_id
_entity_poly.type
_entity_poly.pdbx_seq_one_letter_code
_entity_poly.pdbx_strand_id
1 'polypeptide(L)'
;MLFINRSLCSLLISKYALFLIIVFFLSVSAVSAQQDVSCYHCHTQVVTQFRNNVHYQMGFNCADCHGGKEEPNASVISADVMSGNFIGKPSRENITGICSKCHVQEAKDYKQSIHWEQIQKGHPEAATCTDCHGIHEIRAISDPKSSSNHQNSPATCAKCHANKELMSAWYYGIKTDRFDTYKESFHWKALRNGYNIVATCADCHNNHITKSHTDPTSSTYPANLPKTCGKAGCHPGVRFDAEVALGFVHDKESLHTGELVFNKTNLDPKLKTYYLGPFDLAYWIALFFKILTTGVIGVFAGMVVLDFLSRFKLQKRW
;
A
#
# COMPACT_ATOMS: atom_id res chain seq x y z
N MET A 1 -67.87 47.42 19.79
CA MET A 1 -66.39 47.50 19.73
C MET A 1 -65.82 46.09 19.83
N LEU A 2 -65.21 45.61 18.74
CA LEU A 2 -64.21 44.54 18.62
C LEU A 2 -64.52 43.14 19.21
N PHE A 3 -65.16 42.30 18.39
CA PHE A 3 -65.03 40.84 18.46
C PHE A 3 -63.63 40.44 17.94
N ILE A 4 -62.68 40.18 18.83
CA ILE A 4 -61.40 39.57 18.46
C ILE A 4 -61.59 38.06 18.40
N ASN A 5 -61.50 37.56 17.16
CA ASN A 5 -61.74 36.19 16.74
C ASN A 5 -60.74 35.21 17.41
N ARG A 6 -61.24 34.31 18.27
CA ARG A 6 -60.43 33.30 19.01
C ARG A 6 -59.55 32.43 18.09
N SER A 7 -59.92 32.29 16.83
CA SER A 7 -59.16 31.51 15.83
C SER A 7 -57.83 32.18 15.43
N LEU A 8 -57.75 33.52 15.42
CA LEU A 8 -56.51 34.25 15.15
C LEU A 8 -55.48 34.10 16.28
N CYS A 9 -55.94 33.98 17.53
CA CYS A 9 -55.08 33.81 18.70
C CYS A 9 -54.38 32.44 18.71
N SER A 10 -55.08 31.36 18.34
CA SER A 10 -54.47 30.01 18.28
C SER A 10 -53.49 29.84 17.12
N LEU A 11 -53.75 30.50 15.97
CA LEU A 11 -52.84 30.54 14.83
C LEU A 11 -51.56 31.33 15.11
N LEU A 12 -51.65 32.41 15.88
CA LEU A 12 -50.47 33.17 16.33
C LEU A 12 -49.62 32.35 17.30
N ILE A 13 -50.22 31.72 18.32
CA ILE A 13 -49.52 30.87 19.30
C ILE A 13 -48.80 29.69 18.62
N SER A 14 -49.42 29.05 17.62
CA SER A 14 -48.81 27.96 16.84
C SER A 14 -47.60 28.41 16.02
N LYS A 15 -47.66 29.61 15.39
CA LYS A 15 -46.53 30.16 14.62
C LYS A 15 -45.35 30.54 15.51
N TYR A 16 -45.61 31.10 16.69
CA TYR A 16 -44.55 31.43 17.67
C TYR A 16 -43.94 30.17 18.31
N ALA A 17 -44.75 29.13 18.57
CA ALA A 17 -44.24 27.84 19.05
C ALA A 17 -43.36 27.15 18.02
N LEU A 18 -43.76 27.14 16.74
CA LEU A 18 -42.95 26.57 15.65
C LEU A 18 -41.65 27.36 15.44
N PHE A 19 -41.71 28.70 15.51
CA PHE A 19 -40.53 29.56 15.42
C PHE A 19 -39.56 29.32 16.58
N LEU A 20 -40.08 29.19 17.82
CA LEU A 20 -39.25 28.87 18.99
C LEU A 20 -38.61 27.47 18.90
N ILE A 21 -39.32 26.47 18.37
CA ILE A 21 -38.76 25.14 18.13
C ILE A 21 -37.67 25.18 17.05
N ILE A 22 -37.89 25.92 15.96
CA ILE A 22 -36.89 26.07 14.89
C ILE A 22 -35.65 26.83 15.40
N VAL A 23 -35.83 27.90 16.19
CA VAL A 23 -34.72 28.63 16.82
C VAL A 23 -33.99 27.76 17.84
N PHE A 24 -34.69 26.92 18.60
CA PHE A 24 -34.11 25.97 19.53
C PHE A 24 -33.31 24.87 18.79
N PHE A 25 -33.82 24.34 17.68
CA PHE A 25 -33.08 23.38 16.86
C PHE A 25 -31.88 24.01 16.13
N LEU A 26 -31.98 25.28 15.71
CA LEU A 26 -30.87 26.03 15.11
C LEU A 26 -29.78 26.36 16.14
N SER A 27 -30.15 26.67 17.40
CA SER A 27 -29.18 26.94 18.46
C SER A 27 -28.52 25.67 18.99
N VAL A 28 -29.23 24.54 19.08
CA VAL A 28 -28.63 23.24 19.43
C VAL A 28 -27.62 22.79 18.36
N SER A 29 -27.87 23.08 17.09
CA SER A 29 -26.93 22.75 16.00
C SER A 29 -25.64 23.60 16.02
N ALA A 30 -25.68 24.79 16.63
CA ALA A 30 -24.52 25.69 16.71
C ALA A 30 -23.54 25.35 17.85
N VAL A 31 -23.97 24.56 18.85
CA VAL A 31 -23.16 24.23 20.03
C VAL A 31 -22.16 23.08 19.79
N SER A 32 -22.27 22.35 18.67
CA SER A 32 -21.40 21.19 18.36
C SER A 32 -20.05 21.55 17.70
N ALA A 33 -19.75 22.82 17.47
CA ALA A 33 -18.52 23.25 16.77
C ALA A 33 -17.43 23.78 17.71
N GLN A 34 -17.27 23.21 18.91
CA GLN A 34 -16.11 23.49 19.75
C GLN A 34 -15.02 22.45 19.45
N GLN A 35 -14.29 22.60 18.34
CA GLN A 35 -13.22 21.68 17.96
C GLN A 35 -11.89 22.42 17.79
N ASP A 36 -10.95 22.14 18.70
CA ASP A 36 -9.50 22.33 18.60
C ASP A 36 -8.94 23.75 18.33
N VAL A 37 -9.58 24.81 18.82
CA VAL A 37 -9.13 26.19 18.60
C VAL A 37 -7.72 26.45 19.16
N SER A 38 -7.32 25.78 20.25
CA SER A 38 -6.03 25.98 20.92
C SER A 38 -4.83 25.48 20.10
N CYS A 39 -4.87 24.24 19.60
CA CYS A 39 -3.79 23.68 18.77
C CYS A 39 -3.78 24.27 17.36
N TYR A 40 -4.96 24.57 16.79
CA TYR A 40 -5.10 25.09 15.42
C TYR A 40 -4.38 26.42 15.21
N HIS A 41 -4.31 27.26 16.26
CA HIS A 41 -3.71 28.58 16.16
C HIS A 41 -2.23 28.54 15.76
N CYS A 42 -1.47 27.58 16.30
CA CYS A 42 -0.04 27.41 15.99
C CYS A 42 0.21 26.28 14.98
N HIS A 43 -0.62 25.22 14.98
CA HIS A 43 -0.44 24.01 14.16
C HIS A 43 -1.47 23.90 13.03
N THR A 44 -1.82 25.02 12.39
CA THR A 44 -2.90 25.12 11.39
C THR A 44 -2.85 24.02 10.32
N GLN A 45 -1.69 23.73 9.74
CA GLN A 45 -1.56 22.67 8.71
C GLN A 45 -1.85 21.27 9.28
N VAL A 46 -1.25 20.94 10.42
CA VAL A 46 -1.39 19.62 11.05
C VAL A 46 -2.83 19.40 11.53
N VAL A 47 -3.45 20.42 12.14
CA VAL A 47 -4.85 20.32 12.55
C VAL A 47 -5.79 20.18 11.35
N THR A 48 -5.49 20.86 10.24
CA THR A 48 -6.26 20.67 8.99
C THR A 48 -6.17 19.24 8.47
N GLN A 49 -4.97 18.63 8.51
CA GLN A 49 -4.80 17.21 8.17
C GLN A 49 -5.55 16.30 9.15
N PHE A 50 -5.50 16.62 10.44
CA PHE A 50 -6.13 15.82 11.49
C PHE A 50 -7.65 15.72 11.35
N ARG A 51 -8.31 16.72 10.77
CA ARG A 51 -9.75 16.65 10.47
C ARG A 51 -10.12 15.53 9.49
N ASN A 52 -9.19 15.08 8.66
CA ASN A 52 -9.38 13.93 7.75
C ASN A 52 -9.02 12.58 8.40
N ASN A 53 -8.59 12.58 9.66
CA ASN A 53 -8.13 11.38 10.36
C ASN A 53 -9.31 10.56 10.88
N VAL A 54 -9.21 9.23 10.79
CA VAL A 54 -10.19 8.30 11.35
C VAL A 54 -10.35 8.49 12.87
N HIS A 55 -9.27 8.83 13.57
CA HIS A 55 -9.31 9.09 15.01
C HIS A 55 -10.12 10.36 15.33
N TYR A 56 -9.98 11.41 14.52
CA TYR A 56 -10.81 12.61 14.68
C TYR A 56 -12.29 12.32 14.46
N GLN A 57 -12.62 11.53 13.44
CA GLN A 57 -14.00 11.08 13.19
C GLN A 57 -14.58 10.24 14.33
N MET A 58 -13.71 9.59 15.12
CA MET A 58 -14.08 8.83 16.31
C MET A 58 -14.10 9.66 17.60
N GLY A 59 -13.83 10.97 17.52
CA GLY A 59 -13.87 11.90 18.66
C GLY A 59 -12.55 12.05 19.41
N PHE A 60 -11.45 11.49 18.92
CA PHE A 60 -10.12 11.74 19.49
C PHE A 60 -9.59 13.12 19.09
N ASN A 61 -8.84 13.74 19.99
CA ASN A 61 -8.18 15.02 19.83
C ASN A 61 -6.64 14.87 19.92
N CYS A 62 -5.93 15.99 19.86
CA CYS A 62 -4.47 16.01 19.86
C CYS A 62 -3.87 15.43 21.15
N ALA A 63 -4.49 15.69 22.31
CA ALA A 63 -3.98 15.32 23.62
C ALA A 63 -4.09 13.81 23.90
N ASP A 64 -5.00 13.09 23.24
CA ASP A 64 -5.11 11.63 23.38
C ASP A 64 -3.82 10.91 22.96
N CYS A 65 -3.12 11.48 21.97
CA CYS A 65 -1.83 10.99 21.49
C CYS A 65 -0.64 11.73 22.13
N HIS A 66 -0.71 13.06 22.17
CA HIS A 66 0.42 13.92 22.54
C HIS A 66 0.45 14.30 24.03
N GLY A 67 -0.58 13.96 24.81
CA GLY A 67 -0.76 14.47 26.17
C GLY A 67 -1.00 15.98 26.19
N GLY A 68 -0.74 16.59 27.33
CA GLY A 68 -1.03 18.00 27.59
C GLY A 68 -2.10 18.15 28.66
N LYS A 69 -2.33 19.39 29.07
CA LYS A 69 -3.38 19.70 30.04
C LYS A 69 -4.72 19.80 29.30
N GLU A 70 -5.69 18.97 29.69
CA GLU A 70 -7.08 19.14 29.25
C GLU A 70 -7.62 20.44 29.85
N GLU A 71 -7.71 21.48 29.03
CA GLU A 71 -8.37 22.72 29.42
C GLU A 71 -9.83 22.67 28.97
N PRO A 72 -10.82 22.70 29.90
CA PRO A 72 -12.24 22.58 29.58
C PRO A 72 -12.77 23.70 28.68
N ASN A 73 -11.99 24.76 28.47
CA ASN A 73 -12.37 25.92 27.69
C ASN A 73 -11.36 26.15 26.55
N ALA A 74 -11.55 25.42 25.45
CA ALA A 74 -10.75 25.51 24.22
C ALA A 74 -10.71 26.93 23.59
N SER A 75 -11.47 27.88 24.13
CA SER A 75 -11.55 29.27 23.70
C SER A 75 -10.31 30.10 24.09
N VAL A 76 -9.49 29.63 25.05
CA VAL A 76 -8.27 30.33 25.47
C VAL A 76 -7.08 29.74 24.72
N ILE A 77 -6.50 30.53 23.82
CA ILE A 77 -5.18 30.24 23.24
C ILE A 77 -4.15 30.42 24.38
N SER A 78 -3.74 29.34 25.02
CA SER A 78 -2.68 29.38 26.04
C SER A 78 -1.57 28.38 25.70
N ALA A 79 -0.32 28.76 25.98
CA ALA A 79 0.82 27.84 25.91
C ALA A 79 0.69 26.68 26.92
N ASP A 80 -0.17 26.84 27.93
CA ASP A 80 -0.40 25.84 28.97
C ASP A 80 -1.00 24.53 28.43
N VAL A 81 -1.60 24.52 27.24
CA VAL A 81 -2.04 23.27 26.57
C VAL A 81 -0.86 22.33 26.28
N MET A 82 0.36 22.86 26.15
CA MET A 82 1.60 22.10 25.99
C MET A 82 2.30 21.80 27.33
N SER A 83 1.65 22.08 28.46
CA SER A 83 2.20 21.80 29.80
C SER A 83 1.84 20.39 30.29
N GLY A 84 2.40 19.97 31.44
CA GLY A 84 2.09 18.69 32.05
C GLY A 84 2.80 17.52 31.35
N ASN A 85 2.04 16.51 30.92
CA ASN A 85 2.56 15.30 30.27
C ASN A 85 2.65 15.42 28.74
N PHE A 86 2.66 16.64 28.20
CA PHE A 86 2.80 16.87 26.77
C PHE A 86 4.14 16.34 26.25
N ILE A 87 4.09 15.46 25.25
CA ILE A 87 5.29 14.77 24.72
C ILE A 87 5.82 15.39 23.43
N GLY A 88 5.17 16.42 22.89
CA GLY A 88 5.55 17.04 21.62
C GLY A 88 5.60 16.01 20.48
N LYS A 89 6.66 16.04 19.66
CA LYS A 89 6.89 15.02 18.62
C LYS A 89 7.44 13.75 19.27
N PRO A 90 6.73 12.61 19.26
CA PRO A 90 7.24 11.37 19.83
C PRO A 90 8.51 10.89 19.12
N SER A 91 9.45 10.32 19.88
CA SER A 91 10.56 9.55 19.29
C SER A 91 10.03 8.27 18.64
N ARG A 92 10.76 7.75 17.65
CA ARG A 92 10.32 6.56 16.89
C ARG A 92 10.14 5.33 17.78
N GLU A 93 10.99 5.15 18.79
CA GLU A 93 10.85 4.06 19.77
C GLU A 93 9.58 4.16 20.62
N ASN A 94 9.08 5.38 20.86
CA ASN A 94 7.92 5.64 21.70
C ASN A 94 6.58 5.60 20.95
N ILE A 95 6.60 5.57 19.61
CA ILE A 95 5.37 5.53 18.78
C ILE A 95 4.50 4.34 19.15
N THR A 96 5.09 3.14 19.27
CA THR A 96 4.37 1.91 19.63
C THR A 96 3.64 2.06 20.96
N GLY A 97 4.26 2.72 21.95
CA GLY A 97 3.67 2.94 23.26
C GLY A 97 2.38 3.75 23.20
N ILE A 98 2.34 4.78 22.34
CA ILE A 98 1.17 5.63 22.15
C ILE A 98 0.03 4.84 21.52
N CYS A 99 0.29 4.18 20.39
CA CYS A 99 -0.73 3.41 19.67
C CYS A 99 -1.27 2.25 20.52
N SER A 100 -0.41 1.62 21.33
CA SER A 100 -0.76 0.47 22.17
C SER A 100 -1.73 0.78 23.31
N LYS A 101 -1.97 2.05 23.64
CA LYS A 101 -2.98 2.43 24.63
C LYS A 101 -4.39 1.97 24.22
N CYS A 102 -4.65 1.94 22.91
CA CYS A 102 -5.94 1.52 22.36
C CYS A 102 -5.81 0.30 21.43
N HIS A 103 -4.75 0.21 20.61
CA HIS A 103 -4.50 -0.90 19.68
C HIS A 103 -3.62 -1.99 20.31
N VAL A 104 -4.14 -2.60 21.38
CA VAL A 104 -3.37 -3.52 22.24
C VAL A 104 -2.94 -4.77 21.47
N GLN A 105 -3.84 -5.35 20.68
CA GLN A 105 -3.57 -6.59 19.97
C GLN A 105 -2.60 -6.37 18.81
N GLU A 106 -2.81 -5.31 18.02
CA GLU A 106 -1.92 -4.94 16.92
C GLU A 106 -0.51 -4.61 17.43
N ALA A 107 -0.40 -3.91 18.56
CA ALA A 107 0.89 -3.62 19.19
C ALA A 107 1.57 -4.90 19.71
N LYS A 108 0.80 -5.86 20.24
CA LYS A 108 1.33 -7.16 20.66
C LYS A 108 1.87 -7.97 19.48
N ASP A 109 1.19 -7.92 18.33
CA ASP A 109 1.64 -8.59 17.11
C ASP A 109 2.86 -7.88 16.52
N TYR A 110 2.85 -6.55 16.47
CA TYR A 110 3.96 -5.72 16.03
C TYR A 110 5.24 -5.95 16.84
N LYS A 111 5.12 -6.13 18.16
CA LYS A 111 6.25 -6.45 19.03
C LYS A 111 6.89 -7.81 18.74
N GLN A 112 6.25 -8.68 17.96
CA GLN A 112 6.81 -9.95 17.49
C GLN A 112 7.40 -9.85 16.07
N SER A 113 7.35 -8.67 15.45
CA SER A 113 7.86 -8.44 14.11
C SER A 113 9.37 -8.16 14.10
N ILE A 114 9.98 -8.43 12.95
CA ILE A 114 11.37 -8.08 12.67
C ILE A 114 11.59 -6.56 12.74
N HIS A 115 10.58 -5.75 12.38
CA HIS A 115 10.70 -4.30 12.46
C HIS A 115 10.86 -3.82 13.90
N TRP A 116 10.07 -4.35 14.83
CA TRP A 116 10.24 -4.04 16.26
C TRP A 116 11.58 -4.55 16.79
N GLU A 117 11.99 -5.76 16.39
CA GLU A 117 13.30 -6.31 16.76
C GLU A 117 14.44 -5.37 16.35
N GLN A 118 14.41 -4.78 15.16
CA GLN A 118 15.42 -3.83 14.71
C GLN A 118 15.38 -2.52 15.52
N ILE A 119 14.20 -1.97 15.82
CA ILE A 119 14.06 -0.80 16.73
C ILE A 119 14.74 -1.10 18.07
N GLN A 120 14.51 -2.28 18.66
CA GLN A 120 15.11 -2.67 19.94
C GLN A 120 16.63 -2.86 19.87
N LYS A 121 17.18 -3.14 18.68
CA LYS A 121 18.62 -3.21 18.43
C LYS A 121 19.27 -1.84 18.20
N GLY A 122 18.51 -0.75 18.32
CA GLY A 122 19.02 0.61 18.12
C GLY A 122 19.02 1.06 16.66
N HIS A 123 18.17 0.46 15.83
CA HIS A 123 17.96 0.85 14.44
C HIS A 123 16.63 1.62 14.29
N PRO A 124 16.57 2.91 14.66
CA PRO A 124 15.33 3.68 14.69
C PRO A 124 14.68 3.82 13.32
N GLU A 125 15.43 3.66 12.22
CA GLU A 125 14.95 3.71 10.84
C GLU A 125 14.08 2.52 10.43
N ALA A 126 14.02 1.46 11.23
CA ALA A 126 13.06 0.38 11.05
C ALA A 126 11.61 0.88 11.14
N ALA A 127 10.70 0.20 10.44
CA ALA A 127 9.32 0.66 10.30
C ALA A 127 8.54 0.59 11.63
N THR A 128 7.81 1.64 11.94
CA THR A 128 6.89 1.84 13.07
C THR A 128 5.44 1.90 12.55
N CYS A 129 4.46 2.01 13.46
CA CYS A 129 3.04 2.12 13.11
C CYS A 129 2.79 3.24 12.07
N THR A 130 3.49 4.35 12.20
CA THR A 130 3.26 5.54 11.38
C THR A 130 3.84 5.46 9.97
N ASP A 131 4.81 4.58 9.72
CA ASP A 131 5.41 4.46 8.39
C ASP A 131 4.45 3.79 7.39
N CYS A 132 3.58 2.91 7.88
CA CYS A 132 2.53 2.26 7.10
C CYS A 132 1.20 3.03 7.13
N HIS A 133 0.80 3.55 8.29
CA HIS A 133 -0.51 4.18 8.50
C HIS A 133 -0.51 5.70 8.31
N GLY A 134 0.65 6.33 8.27
CA GLY A 134 0.81 7.78 8.25
C GLY A 134 0.78 8.43 9.64
N ILE A 135 0.88 9.75 9.65
CA ILE A 135 0.75 10.60 10.83
C ILE A 135 -0.26 11.70 10.54
N HIS A 136 -1.05 12.07 11.55
CA HIS A 136 -2.02 13.17 11.52
C HIS A 136 -3.07 13.12 10.39
N GLU A 137 -3.00 12.20 9.44
CA GLU A 137 -4.00 11.92 8.42
C GLU A 137 -4.17 10.41 8.25
N ILE A 138 -4.26 9.71 9.39
CA ILE A 138 -4.44 8.25 9.42
C ILE A 138 -5.84 7.94 8.92
N ARG A 139 -5.92 7.14 7.86
CA ARG A 139 -7.17 6.75 7.20
C ARG A 139 -7.49 5.29 7.49
N ALA A 140 -8.77 4.95 7.50
CA ALA A 140 -9.23 3.57 7.59
C ALA A 140 -8.61 2.71 6.48
N ILE A 141 -8.32 1.43 6.77
CA ILE A 141 -7.71 0.51 5.79
C ILE A 141 -8.60 0.33 4.55
N SER A 142 -9.91 0.45 4.69
CA SER A 142 -10.86 0.39 3.58
C SER A 142 -10.87 1.63 2.68
N ASP A 143 -10.29 2.75 3.13
CA ASP A 143 -10.21 3.98 2.33
C ASP A 143 -9.17 3.80 1.20
N PRO A 144 -9.54 3.98 -0.09
CA PRO A 144 -8.62 3.90 -1.21
C PRO A 144 -7.43 4.87 -1.15
N LYS A 145 -7.52 5.95 -0.35
CA LYS A 145 -6.43 6.92 -0.13
C LYS A 145 -5.53 6.53 1.04
N SER A 146 -5.86 5.50 1.82
CA SER A 146 -5.03 5.04 2.93
C SER A 146 -3.77 4.36 2.40
N SER A 147 -2.60 4.69 2.93
CA SER A 147 -1.36 3.98 2.60
C SER A 147 -1.40 2.52 3.05
N SER A 148 -2.19 2.18 4.06
CA SER A 148 -2.38 0.80 4.51
C SER A 148 -3.50 0.05 3.80
N ASN A 149 -4.17 0.67 2.83
CA ASN A 149 -5.16 0.00 2.00
C ASN A 149 -4.53 -1.15 1.21
N HIS A 150 -5.29 -2.21 0.97
CA HIS A 150 -4.84 -3.41 0.26
C HIS A 150 -4.21 -3.07 -1.10
N GLN A 151 -4.84 -2.20 -1.89
CA GLN A 151 -4.35 -1.79 -3.21
C GLN A 151 -3.07 -0.96 -3.13
N ASN A 152 -2.85 -0.26 -2.02
CA ASN A 152 -1.68 0.60 -1.81
C ASN A 152 -0.55 -0.11 -1.07
N SER A 153 -0.81 -1.27 -0.45
CA SER A 153 0.15 -2.00 0.38
C SER A 153 1.50 -2.21 -0.33
N PRO A 154 1.57 -2.66 -1.60
CA PRO A 154 2.86 -2.84 -2.26
C PRO A 154 3.66 -1.55 -2.40
N ALA A 155 2.99 -0.43 -2.73
CA ALA A 155 3.65 0.86 -2.83
C ALA A 155 4.15 1.36 -1.47
N THR A 156 3.39 1.10 -0.40
CA THR A 156 3.77 1.44 0.98
C THR A 156 5.01 0.68 1.43
N CYS A 157 5.06 -0.64 1.19
CA CYS A 157 6.25 -1.44 1.50
C CYS A 157 7.47 -0.99 0.66
N ALA A 158 7.25 -0.68 -0.61
CA ALA A 158 8.30 -0.29 -1.54
C ALA A 158 9.00 1.04 -1.16
N LYS A 159 8.35 1.93 -0.42
CA LYS A 159 8.97 3.17 0.10
C LYS A 159 10.30 2.90 0.80
N CYS A 160 10.37 1.81 1.54
CA CYS A 160 11.58 1.37 2.24
C CYS A 160 12.23 0.19 1.53
N HIS A 161 11.49 -0.87 1.20
CA HIS A 161 12.08 -2.11 0.69
C HIS A 161 12.61 -2.05 -0.76
N ALA A 162 12.32 -0.98 -1.51
CA ALA A 162 12.95 -0.72 -2.80
C ALA A 162 14.01 0.40 -2.73
N ASN A 163 14.21 1.01 -1.55
CA ASN A 163 15.18 2.09 -1.35
C ASN A 163 16.58 1.48 -1.11
N LYS A 164 17.52 1.72 -2.03
CA LYS A 164 18.87 1.13 -2.00
C LYS A 164 19.72 1.66 -0.86
N GLU A 165 19.57 2.92 -0.51
CA GLU A 165 20.31 3.58 0.55
C GLU A 165 19.90 3.01 1.90
N LEU A 166 18.58 2.94 2.16
CA LEU A 166 18.01 2.44 3.41
C LEU A 166 18.19 0.93 3.57
N MET A 167 18.01 0.14 2.51
CA MET A 167 18.13 -1.33 2.55
C MET A 167 19.54 -1.83 2.24
N SER A 168 20.51 -0.93 2.09
CA SER A 168 21.88 -1.29 1.75
C SER A 168 22.47 -2.34 2.70
N ALA A 169 23.44 -3.11 2.19
CA ALA A 169 24.07 -4.20 2.91
C ALA A 169 24.74 -3.77 4.23
N TRP A 170 25.03 -2.48 4.40
CA TRP A 170 25.62 -1.93 5.62
C TRP A 170 24.64 -1.89 6.80
N TYR A 171 23.34 -1.78 6.54
CA TYR A 171 22.31 -1.66 7.58
C TYR A 171 21.47 -2.94 7.74
N TYR A 172 21.00 -3.54 6.64
CA TYR A 172 20.03 -4.65 6.72
C TYR A 172 20.27 -5.84 5.77
N GLY A 173 21.04 -5.68 4.70
CA GLY A 173 21.32 -6.80 3.77
C GLY A 173 20.10 -7.29 2.99
N ILE A 174 19.10 -6.43 2.78
CA ILE A 174 17.86 -6.78 2.08
C ILE A 174 18.01 -6.43 0.59
N LYS A 175 17.75 -7.40 -0.31
CA LYS A 175 17.73 -7.12 -1.75
C LYS A 175 16.61 -6.11 -2.06
N THR A 176 16.90 -5.12 -2.91
CA THR A 176 15.95 -4.05 -3.25
C THR A 176 15.15 -4.27 -4.54
N ASP A 177 15.47 -5.35 -5.25
CA ASP A 177 14.74 -5.83 -6.44
C ASP A 177 13.40 -6.50 -6.11
N ARG A 178 13.02 -6.57 -4.83
CA ARG A 178 11.86 -7.33 -4.36
C ARG A 178 10.55 -6.75 -4.87
N PHE A 179 10.44 -5.42 -4.94
CA PHE A 179 9.28 -4.79 -5.55
C PHE A 179 9.28 -4.98 -7.08
N ASP A 180 10.45 -4.90 -7.73
CA ASP A 180 10.57 -5.10 -9.18
C ASP A 180 10.15 -6.51 -9.60
N THR A 181 10.64 -7.52 -8.90
CA THR A 181 10.26 -8.93 -9.12
C THR A 181 8.80 -9.20 -8.76
N TYR A 182 8.25 -8.57 -7.71
CA TYR A 182 6.82 -8.68 -7.41
C TYR A 182 5.96 -8.11 -8.56
N LYS A 183 6.39 -7.02 -9.21
CA LYS A 183 5.67 -6.44 -10.35
C LYS A 183 5.56 -7.40 -11.55
N GLU A 184 6.44 -8.39 -11.64
CA GLU A 184 6.39 -9.39 -12.71
C GLU A 184 5.37 -10.50 -12.46
N SER A 185 4.96 -10.67 -11.20
CA SER A 185 4.01 -11.71 -10.77
C SER A 185 2.59 -11.49 -11.30
N PHE A 186 1.82 -12.59 -11.38
CA PHE A 186 0.38 -12.51 -11.65
C PHE A 186 -0.34 -11.67 -10.59
N HIS A 187 0.09 -11.75 -9.33
CA HIS A 187 -0.50 -11.02 -8.23
C HIS A 187 -0.48 -9.50 -8.46
N TRP A 188 0.67 -8.94 -8.86
CA TRP A 188 0.73 -7.51 -9.18
C TRP A 188 -0.08 -7.16 -10.42
N LYS A 189 0.01 -7.97 -11.48
CA LYS A 189 -0.74 -7.72 -12.71
C LYS A 189 -2.25 -7.69 -12.45
N ALA A 190 -2.77 -8.63 -11.68
CA ALA A 190 -4.17 -8.63 -11.27
C ALA A 190 -4.50 -7.44 -10.36
N LEU A 191 -3.69 -7.16 -9.33
CA LEU A 191 -3.90 -6.00 -8.44
C LEU A 191 -4.00 -4.68 -9.22
N ARG A 192 -3.10 -4.47 -10.20
CA ARG A 192 -3.08 -3.27 -11.06
C ARG A 192 -4.26 -3.16 -12.02
N ASN A 193 -4.92 -4.27 -12.32
CA ASN A 193 -6.16 -4.29 -13.10
C ASN A 193 -7.42 -4.18 -12.22
N GLY A 194 -7.27 -3.85 -10.93
CA GLY A 194 -8.38 -3.58 -10.01
C GLY A 194 -8.94 -4.80 -9.30
N TYR A 195 -8.32 -5.99 -9.46
CA TYR A 195 -8.70 -7.15 -8.67
C TYR A 195 -8.30 -6.94 -7.21
N ASN A 196 -9.22 -7.22 -6.29
CA ASN A 196 -9.06 -7.01 -4.85
C ASN A 196 -8.89 -8.31 -4.05
N ILE A 197 -9.23 -9.47 -4.62
CA ILE A 197 -8.92 -10.80 -4.06
C ILE A 197 -7.63 -11.30 -4.71
N VAL A 198 -6.51 -10.71 -4.30
CA VAL A 198 -5.18 -11.02 -4.84
C VAL A 198 -4.12 -10.73 -3.79
N ALA A 199 -3.05 -11.53 -3.76
CA ALA A 199 -2.01 -11.38 -2.75
C ALA A 199 -1.17 -10.10 -2.97
N THR A 200 -0.98 -9.36 -1.89
CA THR A 200 -0.04 -8.25 -1.73
C THR A 200 1.14 -8.70 -0.87
N CYS A 201 2.08 -7.78 -0.58
CA CYS A 201 3.21 -8.06 0.30
C CYS A 201 2.74 -8.62 1.65
N ALA A 202 1.69 -8.02 2.21
CA ALA A 202 1.13 -8.32 3.52
C ALA A 202 0.44 -9.71 3.56
N ASP A 203 -0.14 -10.15 2.44
CA ASP A 203 -0.81 -11.46 2.37
C ASP A 203 0.19 -12.62 2.47
N CYS A 204 1.44 -12.43 2.02
CA CYS A 204 2.51 -13.41 2.17
C CYS A 204 3.32 -13.21 3.45
N HIS A 205 3.72 -11.98 3.75
CA HIS A 205 4.65 -11.65 4.85
C HIS A 205 3.97 -11.35 6.19
N ASN A 206 2.64 -11.32 6.24
CA ASN A 206 1.83 -10.75 7.32
C ASN A 206 2.06 -9.23 7.52
N ASN A 207 1.14 -8.58 8.24
CA ASN A 207 1.09 -7.12 8.34
C ASN A 207 1.76 -6.63 9.61
N HIS A 208 1.20 -6.98 10.78
CA HIS A 208 1.73 -6.61 12.09
C HIS A 208 2.73 -7.64 12.62
N ILE A 209 2.71 -8.90 12.15
CA ILE A 209 3.64 -9.93 12.60
C ILE A 209 4.62 -10.34 11.49
N THR A 210 5.17 -9.35 10.79
CA THR A 210 6.14 -9.58 9.72
C THR A 210 7.45 -10.10 10.28
N LYS A 211 7.91 -11.25 9.78
CA LYS A 211 9.14 -11.92 10.24
C LYS A 211 10.10 -12.15 9.08
N SER A 212 11.37 -12.37 9.40
CA SER A 212 12.36 -12.78 8.39
C SER A 212 11.94 -14.08 7.70
N HIS A 213 12.18 -14.20 6.40
CA HIS A 213 11.99 -15.46 5.66
C HIS A 213 12.85 -16.63 6.20
N THR A 214 13.90 -16.34 6.97
CA THR A 214 14.74 -17.35 7.63
C THR A 214 14.20 -17.82 8.98
N ASP A 215 13.21 -17.13 9.55
CA ASP A 215 12.57 -17.51 10.81
C ASP A 215 11.59 -18.68 10.56
N PRO A 216 11.73 -19.84 11.22
CA PRO A 216 10.83 -20.99 11.05
C PRO A 216 9.35 -20.71 11.33
N THR A 217 9.06 -19.66 12.09
CA THR A 217 7.69 -19.22 12.43
C THR A 217 7.13 -18.20 11.43
N SER A 218 7.92 -17.75 10.47
CA SER A 218 7.49 -16.83 9.41
C SER A 218 6.55 -17.51 8.43
N SER A 219 5.52 -16.79 7.98
CA SER A 219 4.62 -17.28 6.92
C SER A 219 5.35 -17.51 5.59
N THR A 220 6.48 -16.85 5.36
CA THR A 220 7.30 -17.03 4.16
C THR A 220 8.49 -17.96 4.37
N TYR A 221 8.59 -18.63 5.51
CA TYR A 221 9.55 -19.72 5.69
C TYR A 221 9.20 -20.86 4.72
N PRO A 222 10.17 -21.52 4.06
CA PRO A 222 9.89 -22.52 3.04
C PRO A 222 8.87 -23.58 3.46
N ALA A 223 8.97 -24.08 4.71
CA ALA A 223 8.04 -25.10 5.21
C ALA A 223 6.61 -24.58 5.46
N ASN A 224 6.40 -23.27 5.52
CA ASN A 224 5.11 -22.65 5.78
C ASN A 224 4.42 -22.16 4.49
N LEU A 225 5.11 -22.16 3.34
CA LEU A 225 4.57 -21.65 2.07
C LEU A 225 3.27 -22.33 1.63
N PRO A 226 3.09 -23.67 1.74
CA PRO A 226 1.82 -24.28 1.36
C PRO A 226 0.63 -23.73 2.16
N LYS A 227 0.83 -23.47 3.46
CA LYS A 227 -0.18 -22.87 4.33
C LYS A 227 -0.44 -21.40 3.95
N THR A 228 0.58 -20.66 3.56
CA THR A 228 0.47 -19.25 3.16
C THR A 228 -0.24 -19.09 1.82
N CYS A 229 0.13 -19.87 0.80
CA CYS A 229 -0.56 -19.91 -0.48
C CYS A 229 -1.99 -20.47 -0.33
N GLY A 230 -2.15 -21.44 0.58
CA GLY A 230 -3.41 -22.10 0.91
C GLY A 230 -4.36 -21.31 1.81
N LYS A 231 -4.11 -20.03 2.07
CA LYS A 231 -5.05 -19.16 2.79
C LYS A 231 -6.44 -19.20 2.12
N ALA A 232 -7.48 -19.11 2.94
CA ALA A 232 -8.86 -19.19 2.49
C ALA A 232 -9.16 -18.14 1.42
N GLY A 233 -9.80 -18.54 0.32
CA GLY A 233 -10.11 -17.67 -0.81
C GLY A 233 -8.96 -17.46 -1.82
N CYS A 234 -7.77 -18.04 -1.58
CA CYS A 234 -6.64 -17.98 -2.51
C CYS A 234 -6.51 -19.29 -3.29
N HIS A 235 -5.66 -20.22 -2.82
CA HIS A 235 -5.41 -21.50 -3.48
C HIS A 235 -5.79 -22.68 -2.56
N PRO A 236 -7.06 -23.12 -2.51
CA PRO A 236 -7.48 -24.22 -1.65
C PRO A 236 -6.77 -25.54 -1.98
N GLY A 237 -6.36 -26.29 -0.95
CA GLY A 237 -5.76 -27.61 -1.12
C GLY A 237 -4.28 -27.60 -1.52
N VAL A 238 -3.62 -26.45 -1.43
CA VAL A 238 -2.18 -26.35 -1.70
C VAL A 238 -1.37 -27.15 -0.70
N ARG A 239 -0.53 -28.02 -1.25
CA ARG A 239 0.48 -28.87 -0.62
C ARG A 239 1.83 -28.52 -1.27
N PHE A 240 2.96 -29.00 -0.74
CA PHE A 240 4.28 -28.67 -1.32
C PHE A 240 4.42 -29.08 -2.80
N ASP A 241 3.67 -30.11 -3.19
CA ASP A 241 3.52 -30.69 -4.53
C ASP A 241 2.33 -30.11 -5.31
N ALA A 242 1.59 -29.14 -4.76
CA ALA A 242 0.51 -28.50 -5.49
C ALA A 242 1.09 -27.49 -6.48
N GLU A 243 0.75 -27.69 -7.75
CA GLU A 243 1.03 -26.77 -8.84
C GLU A 243 0.13 -25.52 -8.74
N VAL A 244 0.27 -24.73 -7.65
CA VAL A 244 0.01 -23.29 -7.79
C VAL A 244 0.98 -22.84 -8.86
N ALA A 245 0.50 -22.21 -9.93
CA ALA A 245 1.36 -21.72 -10.99
C ALA A 245 2.60 -21.09 -10.34
N LEU A 246 3.77 -21.72 -10.53
CA LEU A 246 5.04 -21.33 -9.92
C LEU A 246 5.34 -19.91 -10.42
N GLY A 247 4.77 -18.95 -9.72
CA GLY A 247 4.87 -17.54 -9.99
C GLY A 247 6.11 -17.08 -9.30
N PHE A 248 7.09 -16.69 -10.09
CA PHE A 248 8.38 -16.15 -9.70
C PHE A 248 8.26 -14.85 -8.89
N VAL A 249 7.83 -14.95 -7.62
CA VAL A 249 7.89 -13.82 -6.68
C VAL A 249 9.28 -13.84 -6.06
N HIS A 250 10.06 -12.77 -6.32
CA HIS A 250 11.45 -12.61 -5.85
C HIS A 250 12.54 -13.48 -6.50
N ASP A 251 12.27 -14.02 -7.69
CA ASP A 251 13.14 -15.01 -8.35
C ASP A 251 14.25 -14.45 -9.26
N LYS A 252 14.28 -13.14 -9.56
CA LYS A 252 15.42 -12.61 -10.35
C LYS A 252 16.69 -12.53 -9.49
N GLU A 253 17.50 -13.57 -9.69
CA GLU A 253 18.93 -13.78 -9.42
C GLU A 253 19.38 -14.16 -8.00
N SER A 254 19.30 -15.47 -7.72
CA SER A 254 20.44 -16.33 -7.34
C SER A 254 19.94 -17.77 -7.06
N LEU A 255 20.30 -18.76 -7.90
CA LEU A 255 20.22 -20.24 -7.70
C LEU A 255 19.11 -21.08 -8.39
N HIS A 256 18.75 -20.96 -9.67
CA HIS A 256 18.01 -22.07 -10.32
C HIS A 256 18.43 -22.32 -11.78
N THR A 257 19.24 -23.35 -11.99
CA THR A 257 19.49 -24.05 -13.27
C THR A 257 18.44 -25.13 -13.56
N GLY A 258 17.25 -25.03 -12.95
CA GLY A 258 16.16 -25.98 -13.14
C GLY A 258 15.32 -25.63 -14.36
N GLU A 259 15.33 -26.49 -15.38
CA GLU A 259 14.40 -26.43 -16.49
C GLU A 259 12.97 -26.72 -16.00
N LEU A 260 12.02 -25.86 -16.37
CA LEU A 260 10.61 -26.04 -16.04
C LEU A 260 10.01 -27.17 -16.90
N VAL A 261 9.74 -28.33 -16.29
CA VAL A 261 9.00 -29.43 -16.92
C VAL A 261 7.58 -29.46 -16.36
N PHE A 262 6.58 -29.09 -17.19
CA PHE A 262 5.17 -29.06 -16.81
C PHE A 262 4.46 -30.40 -17.07
N ASN A 263 3.69 -30.88 -16.09
CA ASN A 263 2.78 -32.02 -16.26
C ASN A 263 1.44 -31.57 -16.86
N LYS A 264 1.14 -32.02 -18.08
CA LYS A 264 0.03 -31.50 -18.92
C LYS A 264 -1.27 -32.33 -18.82
N THR A 265 -1.30 -33.32 -17.94
CA THR A 265 -2.25 -34.44 -18.04
C THR A 265 -3.70 -34.04 -17.69
N ASN A 266 -3.92 -32.97 -16.90
CA ASN A 266 -5.25 -32.62 -16.35
C ASN A 266 -5.75 -31.18 -16.63
N LEU A 267 -5.23 -30.47 -17.64
CA LEU A 267 -5.72 -29.11 -17.97
C LEU A 267 -7.05 -29.14 -18.75
N ASP A 268 -7.99 -28.27 -18.35
CA ASP A 268 -9.26 -28.00 -19.07
C ASP A 268 -8.98 -27.62 -20.55
N PRO A 269 -9.72 -28.18 -21.52
CA PRO A 269 -9.57 -27.84 -22.94
C PRO A 269 -9.62 -26.34 -23.27
N LYS A 270 -10.39 -25.53 -22.53
CA LYS A 270 -10.45 -24.06 -22.71
C LYS A 270 -9.24 -23.33 -22.12
N LEU A 271 -8.59 -23.91 -21.11
CA LEU A 271 -7.34 -23.39 -20.56
C LEU A 271 -6.13 -23.75 -21.45
N LYS A 272 -6.23 -24.82 -22.25
CA LYS A 272 -5.24 -25.15 -23.28
C LYS A 272 -5.19 -24.14 -24.42
N THR A 273 -6.31 -23.48 -24.75
CA THR A 273 -6.39 -22.52 -25.88
C THR A 273 -5.79 -21.14 -25.58
N TYR A 274 -5.61 -20.77 -24.32
CA TYR A 274 -4.95 -19.50 -23.93
C TYR A 274 -3.43 -19.66 -23.68
N TYR A 275 -2.92 -20.89 -23.74
CA TYR A 275 -1.50 -21.21 -23.56
C TYR A 275 -0.85 -21.53 -24.91
N LEU A 276 -0.01 -20.63 -25.42
CA LEU A 276 0.82 -20.86 -26.63
C LEU A 276 2.00 -21.82 -26.38
N GLY A 277 1.85 -22.81 -25.49
CA GLY A 277 2.81 -23.90 -25.29
C GLY A 277 4.28 -23.44 -25.08
N PRO A 278 5.27 -24.26 -25.49
CA PRO A 278 6.71 -23.92 -25.42
C PRO A 278 7.13 -22.91 -26.51
N PHE A 279 6.18 -22.22 -27.12
CA PHE A 279 6.44 -21.27 -28.18
C PHE A 279 6.74 -19.92 -27.56
N ASP A 280 8.02 -19.64 -27.35
CA ASP A 280 8.48 -18.31 -26.97
C ASP A 280 8.24 -17.37 -28.16
N LEU A 281 7.05 -16.77 -28.18
CA LEU A 281 6.63 -15.87 -29.24
C LEU A 281 7.59 -14.68 -29.36
N ALA A 282 8.19 -14.22 -28.25
CA ALA A 282 9.16 -13.13 -28.27
C ALA A 282 10.47 -13.57 -28.94
N TYR A 283 10.96 -14.78 -28.65
CA TYR A 283 12.12 -15.36 -29.33
C TYR A 283 11.89 -15.52 -30.83
N TRP A 284 10.74 -16.08 -31.24
CA TRP A 284 10.45 -16.31 -32.67
C TRP A 284 10.21 -15.02 -33.44
N ILE A 285 9.56 -14.02 -32.83
CA ILE A 285 9.44 -12.68 -33.41
C ILE A 285 10.83 -12.05 -33.58
N ALA A 286 11.68 -12.13 -32.55
CA ALA A 286 13.04 -11.60 -32.63
C ALA A 286 13.90 -12.32 -33.68
N LEU A 287 13.78 -13.66 -33.78
CA LEU A 287 14.48 -14.45 -34.77
C LEU A 287 14.00 -14.13 -36.19
N PHE A 288 12.69 -13.98 -36.40
CA PHE A 288 12.12 -13.57 -37.68
C PHE A 288 12.67 -12.22 -38.14
N PHE A 289 12.65 -11.19 -37.27
CA PHE A 289 13.19 -9.87 -37.62
C PHE A 289 14.71 -9.89 -37.85
N LYS A 290 15.47 -10.73 -37.12
CA LYS A 290 16.91 -10.91 -37.37
C LYS A 290 17.19 -11.53 -38.73
N ILE A 291 16.47 -12.58 -39.11
CA ILE A 291 16.62 -13.24 -40.41
C ILE A 291 16.23 -12.27 -41.53
N LEU A 292 15.09 -11.58 -41.39
CA LEU A 292 14.61 -10.60 -42.35
C LEU A 292 15.63 -9.46 -42.54
N THR A 293 16.11 -8.86 -41.45
CA THR A 293 17.05 -7.74 -41.51
C THR A 293 18.37 -8.16 -42.13
N THR A 294 18.93 -9.31 -41.73
CA THR A 294 20.18 -9.83 -42.29
C THR A 294 20.04 -10.19 -43.77
N GLY A 295 18.90 -10.77 -44.16
CA GLY A 295 18.61 -11.10 -45.55
C GLY A 295 18.52 -9.86 -46.44
N VAL A 296 17.80 -8.83 -45.98
CA VAL A 296 17.67 -7.55 -46.70
C VAL A 296 19.04 -6.88 -46.87
N ILE A 297 19.83 -6.79 -45.79
CA ILE A 297 21.19 -6.23 -45.86
C ILE A 297 22.07 -7.01 -46.83
N GLY A 298 22.01 -8.35 -46.80
CA GLY A 298 22.77 -9.21 -47.71
C GLY A 298 22.42 -9.00 -49.18
N VAL A 299 21.14 -8.86 -49.51
CA VAL A 299 20.69 -8.58 -50.88
C VAL A 299 21.18 -7.21 -51.35
N PHE A 300 21.03 -6.16 -50.54
CA PHE A 300 21.53 -4.84 -50.90
C PHE A 300 23.06 -4.80 -51.07
N ALA A 301 23.81 -5.43 -50.15
CA ALA A 301 25.26 -5.54 -50.26
C ALA A 301 25.66 -6.30 -51.54
N GLY A 302 24.96 -7.40 -51.86
CA GLY A 302 25.18 -8.16 -53.09
C GLY A 302 24.92 -7.33 -54.36
N MET A 303 23.84 -6.55 -54.38
CA MET A 303 23.54 -5.64 -55.49
C MET A 303 24.65 -4.58 -55.68
N VAL A 304 25.15 -3.99 -54.59
CA VAL A 304 26.26 -3.02 -54.64
C VAL A 304 27.55 -3.66 -55.16
N VAL A 305 27.88 -4.88 -54.70
CA VAL A 305 29.06 -5.61 -55.18
C VAL A 305 28.94 -5.95 -56.67
N LEU A 306 27.77 -6.42 -57.11
CA LEU A 306 27.53 -6.73 -58.51
C LEU A 306 27.60 -5.47 -59.40
N ASP A 307 27.01 -4.35 -58.96
CA ASP A 307 27.14 -3.06 -59.65
C ASP A 307 28.60 -2.64 -59.77
N PHE A 308 29.37 -2.72 -58.67
CA PHE A 308 30.80 -2.39 -58.66
C PHE A 308 31.61 -3.28 -59.61
N LEU A 309 31.40 -4.61 -59.56
CA LEU A 309 32.08 -5.55 -60.45
C LEU A 309 31.73 -5.33 -61.92
N SER A 310 30.49 -4.96 -62.22
CA SER A 310 30.05 -4.64 -63.58
C SER A 310 30.75 -3.39 -64.12
N ARG A 311 30.89 -2.34 -63.31
CA ARG A 311 31.63 -1.11 -63.65
C ARG A 311 33.12 -1.38 -63.85
N PHE A 312 33.72 -2.23 -63.01
CA PHE A 312 35.13 -2.60 -63.13
C PHE A 312 35.42 -3.44 -64.40
N LYS A 313 34.51 -4.36 -64.77
CA LYS A 313 34.62 -5.10 -66.04
C LYS A 313 34.48 -4.21 -67.27
N LEU A 314 33.65 -3.17 -67.22
CA LEU A 314 33.51 -2.20 -68.30
C LEU A 314 34.79 -1.37 -68.51
N GLN A 315 35.49 -1.01 -67.44
CA GLN A 315 36.77 -0.28 -67.54
C GLN A 315 37.93 -1.12 -68.11
N LYS A 316 37.90 -2.45 -68.02
CA LYS A 316 38.92 -3.34 -68.61
C LYS A 316 38.71 -3.65 -70.10
N ARG A 317 37.62 -3.19 -70.71
CA ARG A 317 37.28 -3.44 -72.13
C ARG A 317 37.62 -2.27 -73.06
N TRP A 318 38.27 -1.24 -72.54
CA TRP A 318 38.88 -0.12 -73.26
C TRP A 318 40.39 -0.14 -73.03
#